data_AF-A0A521YKF5-F1
#
_entry.id   AF-A0A521YKF5-F1
#
_cell.length_a   1.000
_cell.length_b   1.000
_cell.length_c   1.000
_cell.angle_alpha   90.00
_cell.angle_beta   90.00
_cell.angle_gamma   90.00
#
_symmetry.space_group_name_H-M   'P 1'
#
loop_
_entity.id
_entity.type
_entity.pdbx_description
1 polymer ?
#
loop_
_entity_poly.entity_id
_entity_poly.type
_entity_poly.pdbx_seq_one_letter_code
_entity_poly.pdbx_strand_id
1 'polypeptide(L)'
;MPIATKEEAHELLQRVIRDWWSDTGQPLLGSQLKVRMLERAPDFNEKNFQYNSFSAFVRDCKGIAIDIRGTTDFAVAPAEHAESLSERTEVEGHTRIRPHFWRAFVSFPKDNEVRSFIPETGRVYIGPPGNCPPSVPIPPIPREVQLKWRRDFINSLGEESELRSVLPELTLQGGFKAFTVALEDRPGLRKRWHSVLVDRVASTIRAWGEPIKLPDEAWLLGYDTSRGTQGITEGGVRQRIYALLDQVRTEDLLELRIPIRWFLDTPPKHTK
;
A
#
# COMPACT_ATOMS: atom_id res chain seq x y z
N MET A 1 7.95 13.60 -31.32
CA MET A 1 8.25 12.66 -32.43
C MET A 1 7.31 11.47 -32.28
N PRO A 2 6.67 10.96 -33.34
CA PRO A 2 5.86 9.75 -33.24
C PRO A 2 6.76 8.56 -32.89
N ILE A 3 6.38 7.80 -31.86
CA ILE A 3 7.08 6.58 -31.47
C ILE A 3 6.46 5.43 -32.25
N ALA A 4 7.21 4.89 -33.21
CA ALA A 4 6.74 3.83 -34.11
C ALA A 4 7.13 2.44 -33.61
N THR A 5 8.21 2.32 -32.82
CA THR A 5 8.74 1.03 -32.37
C THR A 5 8.87 0.94 -30.84
N LYS A 6 8.91 -0.29 -30.34
CA LYS A 6 9.14 -0.60 -28.92
C LYS A 6 10.53 -0.13 -28.49
N GLU A 7 11.50 -0.24 -29.36
CA GLU A 7 12.89 0.16 -29.16
C GLU A 7 12.98 1.67 -28.95
N GLU A 8 12.32 2.47 -29.80
CA GLU A 8 12.23 3.93 -29.64
C GLU A 8 11.55 4.33 -28.33
N ALA A 9 10.53 3.58 -27.91
CA ALA A 9 9.86 3.80 -26.64
C ALA A 9 10.80 3.55 -25.44
N HIS A 10 11.59 2.47 -25.51
CA HIS A 10 12.61 2.16 -24.50
C HIS A 10 13.74 3.18 -24.48
N GLU A 11 14.18 3.66 -25.64
CA GLU A 11 15.18 4.73 -25.73
C GLU A 11 14.68 6.04 -25.12
N LEU A 12 13.42 6.40 -25.38
CA LEU A 12 12.80 7.57 -24.76
C LEU A 12 12.77 7.42 -23.23
N LEU A 13 12.34 6.26 -22.73
CA LEU A 13 12.30 5.96 -21.29
C LEU A 13 13.70 6.12 -20.66
N GLN A 14 14.73 5.51 -21.24
CA GLN A 14 16.12 5.63 -20.77
C GLN A 14 16.62 7.06 -20.83
N ARG A 15 16.28 7.82 -21.87
CA ARG A 15 16.67 9.23 -22.00
C ARG A 15 16.03 10.09 -20.92
N VAL A 16 14.73 9.93 -20.67
CA VAL A 16 14.02 10.65 -19.59
C VAL A 16 14.64 10.36 -18.23
N ILE A 17 14.99 9.10 -17.96
CA ILE A 17 15.61 8.69 -16.68
C ILE A 17 17.01 9.28 -16.55
N ARG A 18 17.84 9.19 -17.59
CA ARG A 18 19.21 9.75 -17.57
C ARG A 18 19.23 11.27 -17.45
N ASP A 19 18.35 11.97 -18.15
CA ASP A 19 18.27 13.43 -18.08
C ASP A 19 17.87 13.86 -16.65
N TRP A 20 16.83 13.23 -16.10
CA TRP A 20 16.40 13.49 -14.72
C TRP A 20 17.50 13.18 -13.71
N TRP A 21 18.20 12.07 -13.88
CA TRP A 21 19.30 11.68 -13.01
C TRP A 21 20.46 12.68 -13.09
N SER A 22 20.81 13.15 -14.29
CA SER A 22 21.87 14.14 -14.48
C SER A 22 21.53 15.48 -13.82
N ASP A 23 20.25 15.85 -13.85
CA ASP A 23 19.78 17.12 -13.28
C ASP A 23 19.65 17.09 -11.75
N THR A 24 19.21 15.96 -11.19
CA THR A 24 18.79 15.87 -9.78
C THR A 24 19.64 14.94 -8.93
N GLY A 25 20.31 13.96 -9.53
CA GLY A 25 20.98 12.87 -8.81
C GLY A 25 20.03 11.99 -7.99
N GLN A 26 18.72 11.98 -8.30
CA GLN A 26 17.70 11.30 -7.50
C GLN A 26 16.87 10.31 -8.34
N PRO A 27 16.39 9.21 -7.73
CA PRO A 27 15.47 8.29 -8.40
C PRO A 27 14.14 8.95 -8.79
N LEU A 28 13.62 8.58 -9.97
CA LEU A 28 12.37 9.10 -10.53
C LEU A 28 11.20 8.16 -10.20
N LEU A 29 10.07 8.73 -9.78
CA LEU A 29 8.86 7.95 -9.50
C LEU A 29 8.14 7.57 -10.80
N GLY A 30 7.50 6.41 -10.85
CA GLY A 30 6.78 5.87 -12.01
C GLY A 30 5.64 6.78 -12.47
N SER A 31 4.92 7.41 -11.53
CA SER A 31 3.91 8.42 -11.83
C SER A 31 4.49 9.64 -12.56
N GLN A 32 5.64 10.15 -12.10
CA GLN A 32 6.34 11.29 -12.71
C GLN A 32 7.02 10.92 -14.03
N LEU A 33 7.54 9.69 -14.11
CA LEU A 33 8.16 9.13 -15.31
C LEU A 33 7.19 9.12 -16.48
N LYS A 34 5.95 8.66 -16.25
CA LYS A 34 4.93 8.63 -17.30
C LYS A 34 4.57 10.04 -17.80
N VAL A 35 4.43 11.00 -16.89
CA VAL A 35 4.17 12.41 -17.25
C VAL A 35 5.30 12.96 -18.13
N ARG A 36 6.55 12.77 -17.72
CA ARG A 36 7.73 13.24 -18.48
C ARG A 36 7.89 12.58 -19.84
N MET A 37 7.52 11.30 -19.95
CA MET A 37 7.48 10.63 -21.26
C MET A 37 6.42 11.25 -22.17
N LEU A 38 5.22 11.52 -21.63
CA LEU A 38 4.12 12.14 -22.38
C LEU A 38 4.43 13.58 -22.80
N GLU A 39 5.19 14.34 -22.00
CA GLU A 39 5.66 15.69 -22.38
C GLU A 39 6.53 15.67 -23.65
N ARG A 40 7.32 14.60 -23.86
CA ARG A 40 8.22 14.45 -25.01
C ARG A 40 7.58 13.70 -26.18
N ALA A 41 6.65 12.81 -25.87
CA ALA A 41 5.89 12.02 -26.83
C ALA A 41 4.42 11.92 -26.37
N PRO A 42 3.60 12.92 -26.72
CA PRO A 42 2.19 12.96 -26.33
C PRO A 42 1.38 11.74 -26.78
N ASP A 43 1.78 11.12 -27.89
CA ASP A 43 1.13 9.95 -28.47
C ASP A 43 1.59 8.61 -27.85
N PHE A 44 2.48 8.65 -26.84
CA PHE A 44 2.97 7.44 -26.20
C PHE A 44 1.84 6.70 -25.47
N ASN A 45 1.69 5.42 -25.79
CA ASN A 45 0.76 4.52 -25.12
C ASN A 45 1.39 3.11 -25.04
N GLU A 46 1.64 2.63 -23.82
CA GLU A 46 2.24 1.31 -23.58
C GLU A 46 1.45 0.15 -24.21
N LYS A 47 0.14 0.33 -24.43
CA LYS A 47 -0.73 -0.70 -25.04
C LYS A 47 -0.41 -0.92 -26.52
N ASN A 48 0.12 0.10 -27.22
CA ASN A 48 0.54 -0.02 -28.61
C ASN A 48 1.71 -1.01 -28.77
N PHE A 49 2.41 -1.31 -27.67
CA PHE A 49 3.54 -2.24 -27.61
C PHE A 49 3.21 -3.54 -26.87
N GLN A 50 1.92 -3.90 -26.76
CA GLN A 50 1.44 -5.14 -26.13
C GLN A 50 1.65 -5.24 -24.60
N TYR A 51 1.81 -4.12 -23.90
CA TYR A 51 1.84 -4.12 -22.43
C TYR A 51 0.47 -3.83 -21.82
N ASN A 52 0.13 -4.59 -20.77
CA ASN A 52 -1.10 -4.41 -20.01
C ASN A 52 -1.04 -3.23 -19.02
N SER A 53 0.16 -2.77 -18.68
CA SER A 53 0.39 -1.63 -17.78
C SER A 53 1.71 -0.94 -18.09
N PHE A 54 1.80 0.35 -17.75
CA PHE A 54 3.05 1.10 -17.81
C PHE A 54 4.17 0.45 -17.00
N SER A 55 3.86 -0.11 -15.83
CA SER A 55 4.84 -0.85 -15.02
C SER A 55 5.37 -2.11 -15.72
N ALA A 56 4.55 -2.79 -16.52
CA ALA A 56 5.00 -3.93 -17.31
C ALA A 56 5.94 -3.49 -18.44
N PHE A 57 5.63 -2.37 -19.09
CA PHE A 57 6.51 -1.74 -20.09
C PHE A 57 7.87 -1.37 -19.49
N VAL A 58 7.88 -0.66 -18.36
CA VAL A 58 9.14 -0.23 -17.71
C VAL A 58 9.99 -1.43 -17.31
N ARG A 59 9.40 -2.50 -16.74
CA ARG A 59 10.13 -3.73 -16.36
C ARG A 59 10.85 -4.43 -17.50
N ASP A 60 10.34 -4.29 -18.72
CA ASP A 60 10.92 -4.93 -19.90
C ASP A 60 12.06 -4.09 -20.51
N CYS A 61 12.25 -2.85 -20.05
CA CYS A 61 13.34 -2.01 -20.48
C CYS A 61 14.66 -2.44 -19.81
N LYS A 62 15.66 -2.75 -20.63
CA LYS A 62 17.03 -3.01 -20.15
C LYS A 62 17.73 -1.69 -19.82
N GLY A 63 18.74 -1.73 -18.96
CA GLY A 63 19.57 -0.55 -18.65
C GLY A 63 18.95 0.42 -17.64
N ILE A 64 17.89 0.01 -16.94
CA ILE A 64 17.32 0.75 -15.81
C ILE A 64 17.22 -0.16 -14.59
N ALA A 65 17.38 0.44 -13.41
CA ALA A 65 17.07 -0.20 -12.15
C ALA A 65 15.67 0.23 -11.70
N ILE A 66 14.90 -0.71 -11.15
CA ILE A 66 13.51 -0.48 -10.74
C ILE A 66 13.32 -1.03 -9.33
N ASP A 67 12.75 -0.21 -8.44
CA ASP A 67 12.29 -0.65 -7.13
C ASP A 67 10.76 -0.64 -7.05
N ILE A 68 10.19 -1.80 -6.71
CA ILE A 68 8.75 -2.08 -6.68
C ILE A 68 8.38 -2.64 -5.30
N ARG A 69 8.75 -1.94 -4.23
CA ARG A 69 8.42 -2.36 -2.87
C ARG A 69 7.12 -1.70 -2.36
N GLY A 70 6.01 -2.41 -2.57
CA GLY A 70 4.80 -2.31 -1.74
C GLY A 70 3.94 -1.05 -1.86
N THR A 71 4.23 -0.14 -2.78
CA THR A 71 3.41 1.06 -3.08
C THR A 71 2.52 0.86 -4.32
N THR A 72 1.56 1.78 -4.49
CA THR A 72 0.85 2.03 -5.76
C THR A 72 1.75 2.55 -6.88
N ASP A 73 2.98 2.98 -6.56
CA ASP A 73 3.98 3.52 -7.48
C ASP A 73 5.32 2.78 -7.35
N PHE A 74 6.21 2.92 -8.32
CA PHE A 74 7.56 2.34 -8.34
C PHE A 74 8.61 3.44 -8.53
N ALA A 75 9.87 3.20 -8.15
CA ALA A 75 10.97 4.12 -8.41
C ALA A 75 11.89 3.55 -9.49
N VAL A 76 12.48 4.41 -10.32
CA VAL A 76 13.45 4.06 -11.36
C VAL A 76 14.70 4.91 -11.28
N ALA A 77 15.83 4.30 -11.60
CA ALA A 77 17.13 4.96 -11.76
C ALA A 77 17.87 4.33 -12.95
N PRO A 78 18.92 4.98 -13.47
CA PRO A 78 19.84 4.31 -14.40
C PRO A 78 20.41 3.02 -13.77
N ALA A 79 20.68 1.99 -14.58
CA ALA A 79 21.14 0.70 -14.07
C ALA A 79 22.45 0.81 -13.26
N GLU A 80 23.33 1.72 -13.66
CA GLU A 80 24.59 2.04 -12.97
C GLU A 80 24.40 2.61 -11.55
N HIS A 81 23.19 3.07 -11.21
CA HIS A 81 22.86 3.67 -9.92
C HIS A 81 21.81 2.87 -9.14
N ALA A 82 21.73 1.55 -9.35
CA ALA A 82 20.79 0.70 -8.62
C ALA A 82 20.92 0.80 -7.09
N GLU A 83 22.11 1.07 -6.56
CA GLU A 83 22.37 1.22 -5.12
C GLU A 83 21.63 2.40 -4.50
N SER A 84 21.44 3.49 -5.24
CA SER A 84 20.71 4.68 -4.78
C SER A 84 19.22 4.44 -4.51
N LEU A 85 18.61 3.44 -5.18
CA LEU A 85 17.24 3.00 -4.89
C LEU A 85 17.18 2.34 -3.51
N SER A 86 18.27 1.68 -3.10
CA SER A 86 18.40 1.02 -1.81
C SER A 86 18.68 2.03 -0.69
N GLU A 87 19.51 3.05 -0.93
CA GLU A 87 19.78 4.12 0.06
C GLU A 87 18.54 4.97 0.38
N ARG A 88 17.69 5.26 -0.61
CA ARG A 88 16.41 5.93 -0.36
C ARG A 88 15.47 5.08 0.51
N THR A 89 15.61 3.76 0.45
CA THR A 89 14.84 2.81 1.29
C THR A 89 15.26 2.88 2.76
N GLU A 90 16.51 3.22 3.06
CA GLU A 90 16.99 3.41 4.44
C GLU A 90 16.55 4.77 5.01
N VAL A 91 16.55 5.82 4.17
CA VAL A 91 16.13 7.17 4.59
C VAL A 91 14.60 7.30 4.72
N GLU A 92 13.83 6.56 3.91
CA GLU A 92 12.36 6.51 3.95
C GLU A 92 11.83 5.17 4.50
N GLY A 93 12.52 4.59 5.49
CA GLY A 93 12.16 3.37 6.23
C GLY A 93 10.90 3.52 7.09
N HIS A 94 9.80 4.01 6.52
CA HIS A 94 8.51 3.94 7.15
C HIS A 94 8.13 2.46 7.29
N THR A 95 8.16 1.94 8.51
CA THR A 95 7.62 0.63 8.87
C THR A 95 6.20 0.50 8.30
N ARG A 96 6.03 -0.19 7.17
CA ARG A 96 4.70 -0.34 6.57
C ARG A 96 4.05 -1.58 7.15
N ILE A 97 3.00 -1.39 7.93
CA ILE A 97 2.20 -2.48 8.48
C ILE A 97 1.24 -2.97 7.40
N ARG A 98 1.09 -4.29 7.23
CA ARG A 98 0.13 -4.86 6.27
C ARG A 98 -1.29 -4.34 6.55
N PRO A 99 -2.08 -3.96 5.53
CA PRO A 99 -3.36 -3.28 5.73
C PRO A 99 -4.36 -4.02 6.62
N HIS A 100 -4.38 -5.35 6.55
CA HIS A 100 -5.27 -6.19 7.37
C HIS A 100 -4.84 -6.24 8.84
N PHE A 101 -3.54 -6.26 9.13
CA PHE A 101 -3.00 -6.09 10.49
C PHE A 101 -3.29 -4.68 11.03
N TRP A 102 -3.03 -3.64 10.22
CA TRP A 102 -3.37 -2.27 10.60
C TRP A 102 -4.83 -2.14 11.00
N ARG A 103 -5.74 -2.65 10.15
CA ARG A 103 -7.18 -2.64 10.42
C ARG A 103 -7.51 -3.40 11.69
N ALA A 104 -6.93 -4.58 11.90
CA ALA A 104 -7.21 -5.42 13.06
C ALA A 104 -6.87 -4.76 14.41
N PHE A 105 -5.82 -3.96 14.46
CA PHE A 105 -5.38 -3.30 15.69
C PHE A 105 -6.00 -1.91 15.86
N VAL A 106 -6.13 -1.13 14.78
CA VAL A 106 -6.49 0.30 14.87
C VAL A 106 -8.00 0.55 14.79
N SER A 107 -8.75 -0.24 14.02
CA SER A 107 -10.18 0.02 13.85
C SER A 107 -10.96 -0.29 15.13
N PHE A 108 -12.07 0.41 15.36
CA PHE A 108 -12.93 0.11 16.52
C PHE A 108 -13.80 -1.12 16.23
N PRO A 109 -13.85 -2.10 17.15
CA PRO A 109 -14.69 -3.28 16.97
C PRO A 109 -16.15 -2.86 16.86
N LYS A 110 -16.86 -3.49 15.93
CA LYS A 110 -18.32 -3.44 15.86
C LYS A 110 -18.89 -4.49 16.80
N ASP A 111 -20.14 -4.32 17.20
CA ASP A 111 -20.83 -5.32 18.01
C ASP A 111 -20.77 -6.70 17.32
N ASN A 112 -20.38 -7.73 18.07
CA ASN A 112 -20.24 -9.11 17.61
C ASN A 112 -19.12 -9.36 16.54
N GLU A 113 -18.12 -8.48 16.44
CA GLU A 113 -16.93 -8.67 15.58
C GLU A 113 -15.78 -9.35 16.34
N VAL A 114 -15.28 -10.46 15.80
CA VAL A 114 -14.05 -11.13 16.25
C VAL A 114 -12.91 -10.85 15.27
N ARG A 115 -11.71 -10.69 15.82
CA ARG A 115 -10.47 -10.46 15.07
C ARG A 115 -9.48 -11.52 15.43
N SER A 116 -9.01 -12.26 14.44
CA SER A 116 -8.06 -13.34 14.68
C SER A 116 -7.07 -13.48 13.54
N PHE A 117 -5.84 -13.82 13.87
CA PHE A 117 -4.80 -14.19 12.92
C PHE A 117 -4.89 -15.68 12.58
N ILE A 118 -4.89 -16.02 11.30
CA ILE A 118 -4.91 -17.39 10.79
C ILE A 118 -3.48 -17.77 10.39
N PRO A 119 -2.74 -18.57 11.20
CA PRO A 119 -1.35 -18.90 10.94
C PRO A 119 -1.13 -19.57 9.58
N GLU A 120 -2.05 -20.42 9.15
CA GLU A 120 -1.95 -21.21 7.92
C GLU A 120 -1.95 -20.31 6.67
N THR A 121 -2.66 -19.19 6.71
CA THR A 121 -2.79 -18.28 5.56
C THR A 121 -1.98 -17.00 5.73
N GLY A 122 -1.47 -16.72 6.94
CA GLY A 122 -0.83 -15.46 7.28
C GLY A 122 -1.77 -14.25 7.18
N ARG A 123 -3.09 -14.47 7.22
CA ARG A 123 -4.11 -13.42 7.08
C ARG A 123 -4.81 -13.16 8.40
N VAL A 124 -5.41 -11.96 8.49
CA VAL A 124 -6.30 -11.61 9.59
C VAL A 124 -7.75 -11.79 9.15
N TYR A 125 -8.51 -12.53 9.95
CA TYR A 125 -9.95 -12.61 9.92
C TYR A 125 -10.56 -11.46 10.73
N ILE A 126 -11.53 -10.76 10.15
CA ILE A 126 -12.36 -9.76 10.83
C ILE A 126 -13.81 -10.07 10.43
N GLY A 127 -14.61 -10.57 11.37
CA GLY A 127 -15.96 -11.03 11.07
C GLY A 127 -16.68 -11.63 12.28
N PRO A 128 -17.88 -12.20 12.09
CA PRO A 128 -18.65 -12.80 13.17
C PRO A 128 -17.96 -14.05 13.77
N PRO A 129 -18.16 -14.35 15.07
CA PRO A 129 -17.47 -15.44 15.77
C PRO A 129 -17.69 -16.84 15.16
N GLY A 130 -18.88 -17.09 14.60
CA GLY A 130 -19.29 -18.42 14.14
C GLY A 130 -18.54 -18.98 12.93
N ASN A 131 -17.81 -18.13 12.19
CA ASN A 131 -17.10 -18.51 10.96
C ASN A 131 -15.58 -18.44 11.10
N CYS A 132 -15.05 -18.39 12.32
CA CYS A 132 -13.63 -18.22 12.55
C CYS A 132 -12.89 -19.58 12.47
N PRO A 133 -11.99 -19.79 11.49
CA PRO A 133 -11.12 -20.97 11.47
C PRO A 133 -10.16 -20.97 12.67
N PRO A 134 -9.42 -22.08 12.92
CA PRO A 134 -8.38 -22.13 13.96
C PRO A 134 -7.46 -20.91 13.84
N SER A 135 -7.44 -20.08 14.87
CA SER A 135 -6.84 -18.76 14.78
C SER A 135 -6.45 -18.21 16.14
N VAL A 136 -5.54 -17.25 16.14
CA VAL A 136 -5.06 -16.56 17.33
C VAL A 136 -5.82 -15.25 17.48
N PRO A 137 -6.50 -14.99 18.61
CA PRO A 137 -7.26 -13.75 18.80
C PRO A 137 -6.34 -12.53 18.81
N ILE A 138 -6.76 -11.48 18.12
CA ILE A 138 -6.09 -10.18 18.07
C ILE A 138 -6.86 -9.21 18.97
N PRO A 139 -6.25 -8.72 20.07
CA PRO A 139 -6.85 -7.68 20.88
C PRO A 139 -6.75 -6.34 20.14
N PRO A 140 -7.87 -5.68 19.80
CA PRO A 140 -7.81 -4.34 19.21
C PRO A 140 -7.26 -3.34 20.22
N ILE A 141 -6.57 -2.31 19.74
CA ILE A 141 -6.04 -1.25 20.60
C ILE A 141 -7.22 -0.44 21.16
N PRO A 142 -7.38 -0.38 22.50
CA PRO A 142 -8.49 0.34 23.12
C PRO A 142 -8.50 1.83 22.75
N ARG A 143 -9.70 2.42 22.75
CA ARG A 143 -9.90 3.86 22.44
C ARG A 143 -9.09 4.75 23.38
N GLU A 144 -9.02 4.36 24.64
CA GLU A 144 -8.31 5.05 25.72
C GLU A 144 -6.81 5.11 25.43
N VAL A 145 -6.23 4.00 24.94
CA VAL A 145 -4.83 3.92 24.56
C VAL A 145 -4.55 4.81 23.35
N GLN A 146 -5.41 4.77 22.33
CA GLN A 146 -5.25 5.62 21.15
C GLN A 146 -5.40 7.12 21.48
N LEU A 147 -6.26 7.49 22.45
CA LEU A 147 -6.36 8.86 22.96
C LEU A 147 -5.12 9.27 23.74
N LYS A 148 -4.59 8.36 24.58
CA LYS A 148 -3.33 8.60 25.29
C LYS A 148 -2.20 8.89 24.32
N TRP A 149 -2.05 8.12 23.24
CA TRP A 149 -1.02 8.38 22.23
C TRP A 149 -1.15 9.76 21.58
N ARG A 150 -2.36 10.26 21.37
CA ARG A 150 -2.59 11.63 20.87
C ARG A 150 -2.16 12.68 21.88
N ARG A 151 -2.49 12.49 23.16
CA ARG A 151 -2.03 13.39 24.24
C ARG A 151 -0.50 13.39 24.35
N ASP A 152 0.11 12.21 24.37
CA ASP A 152 1.57 12.04 24.42
C ASP A 152 2.24 12.73 23.22
N PHE A 153 1.67 12.61 22.03
CA PHE A 153 2.15 13.30 20.84
C PHE A 153 2.09 14.82 20.99
N ILE A 154 0.95 15.38 21.40
CA ILE A 154 0.85 16.84 21.60
C ILE A 154 1.84 17.33 22.66
N ASN A 155 1.98 16.59 23.77
CA ASN A 155 2.93 16.91 24.84
C ASN A 155 4.39 16.89 24.34
N SER A 156 4.72 16.02 23.38
CA SER A 156 6.06 15.93 22.79
C SER A 156 6.43 17.11 21.86
N LEU A 157 5.45 17.92 21.45
CA LEU A 157 5.68 19.07 20.55
C LEU A 157 6.12 20.35 21.28
N GLY A 158 6.16 20.34 22.61
CA GLY A 158 6.54 21.49 23.43
C GLY A 158 5.36 22.40 23.80
N GLU A 159 5.65 23.45 24.59
CA GLU A 159 4.62 24.31 25.18
C GLU A 159 3.94 25.26 24.20
N GLU A 160 4.69 25.68 23.18
CA GLU A 160 4.25 26.62 22.14
C GLU A 160 3.46 25.94 21.02
N SER A 161 3.14 24.65 21.14
CA SER A 161 2.45 23.93 20.07
C SER A 161 0.99 24.37 19.95
N GLU A 162 0.60 24.79 18.75
CA GLU A 162 -0.80 25.12 18.41
C GLU A 162 -1.79 23.98 18.72
N LEU A 163 -1.31 22.73 18.70
CA LEU A 163 -2.13 21.54 19.02
C LEU A 163 -2.47 21.42 20.51
N ARG A 164 -1.84 22.20 21.41
CA ARG A 164 -2.19 22.19 22.84
C ARG A 164 -3.61 22.64 23.11
N SER A 165 -4.15 23.52 22.28
CA SER A 165 -5.56 23.96 22.33
C SER A 165 -6.55 22.79 22.25
N VAL A 166 -6.14 21.66 21.64
CA VAL A 166 -6.98 20.48 21.41
C VAL A 166 -6.93 19.50 22.60
N LEU A 167 -5.97 19.62 23.52
CA LEU A 167 -5.83 18.70 24.67
C LEU A 167 -7.12 18.56 25.50
N PRO A 168 -7.86 19.64 25.83
CA PRO A 168 -9.12 19.53 26.57
C PRO A 168 -10.22 18.79 25.79
N GLU A 169 -10.17 18.84 24.46
CA GLU A 169 -11.16 18.23 23.57
C GLU A 169 -10.92 16.73 23.33
N LEU A 170 -9.75 16.20 23.73
CA LEU A 170 -9.39 14.78 23.59
C LEU A 170 -10.16 13.87 24.56
N THR A 171 -11.47 13.77 24.37
CA THR A 171 -12.39 12.92 25.12
C THR A 171 -12.86 11.72 24.29
N LEU A 172 -13.47 10.72 24.95
CA LEU A 172 -13.94 9.49 24.29
C LEU A 172 -15.09 9.71 23.29
N GLN A 173 -15.89 10.76 23.46
CA GLN A 173 -17.07 11.01 22.62
C GLN A 173 -16.78 11.84 21.36
N GLY A 174 -15.62 12.51 21.26
CA GLY A 174 -15.34 13.40 20.11
C GLY A 174 -13.87 13.71 19.83
N GLY A 175 -12.94 13.34 20.72
CA GLY A 175 -11.54 13.76 20.65
C GLY A 175 -10.79 13.31 19.40
N PHE A 176 -11.20 12.20 18.78
CA PHE A 176 -10.59 11.73 17.54
C PHE A 176 -10.84 12.68 16.36
N LYS A 177 -12.05 13.24 16.26
CA LYS A 177 -12.42 14.17 15.18
C LYS A 177 -11.72 15.50 15.38
N ALA A 178 -11.78 16.05 16.60
CA ALA A 178 -11.11 17.31 16.96
C ALA A 178 -9.61 17.28 16.61
N PHE A 179 -8.92 16.19 16.98
CA PHE A 179 -7.51 15.99 16.65
C PHE A 179 -7.24 15.90 15.14
N THR A 180 -8.13 15.23 14.39
CA THR A 180 -7.97 15.08 12.94
C THR A 180 -8.13 16.43 12.25
N VAL A 181 -9.16 17.21 12.60
CA VAL A 181 -9.40 18.56 12.07
C VAL A 181 -8.21 19.47 12.38
N ALA A 182 -7.67 19.42 13.60
CA ALA A 182 -6.50 20.21 13.97
C ALA A 182 -5.23 19.88 13.15
N LEU A 183 -5.16 18.71 12.51
CA LEU A 183 -4.05 18.29 11.65
C LEU A 183 -4.27 18.56 10.16
N GLU A 184 -5.47 18.93 9.71
CA GLU A 184 -5.79 19.08 8.28
C GLU A 184 -4.94 20.16 7.61
N ASP A 185 -4.83 21.32 8.24
CA ASP A 185 -4.05 22.46 7.71
C ASP A 185 -2.54 22.37 8.01
N ARG A 186 -2.08 21.24 8.57
CA ARG A 186 -0.71 21.09 9.10
C ARG A 186 -0.03 19.82 8.57
N PRO A 187 0.37 19.78 7.28
CA PRO A 187 0.89 18.58 6.65
C PRO A 187 2.16 18.02 7.32
N GLY A 188 3.03 18.89 7.83
CA GLY A 188 4.24 18.47 8.58
C GLY A 188 3.92 17.74 9.88
N LEU A 189 2.96 18.26 10.66
CA LEU A 189 2.51 17.61 11.91
C LEU A 189 1.74 16.33 11.62
N ARG A 190 0.95 16.30 10.55
CA ARG A 190 0.26 15.08 10.11
C ARG A 190 1.24 13.96 9.76
N LYS A 191 2.32 14.26 9.04
CA LYS A 191 3.38 13.27 8.73
C LYS A 191 4.07 12.76 10.00
N ARG A 192 4.43 13.66 10.91
CA ARG A 192 5.04 13.29 12.21
C ARG A 192 4.11 12.42 13.06
N TRP A 193 2.84 12.81 13.17
CA TRP A 193 1.82 12.02 13.87
C TRP A 193 1.67 10.63 13.26
N HIS A 194 1.60 10.55 11.92
CA HIS A 194 1.49 9.26 11.23
C HIS A 194 2.68 8.34 11.55
N SER A 195 3.91 8.86 11.55
CA SER A 195 5.10 8.10 11.94
C SER A 195 5.00 7.56 13.36
N VAL A 196 4.66 8.44 14.34
CA VAL A 196 4.50 8.04 15.74
C VAL A 196 3.42 6.98 15.88
N LEU A 197 2.28 7.14 15.19
CA LEU A 197 1.19 6.17 15.24
C LEU A 197 1.62 4.82 14.69
N VAL A 198 2.33 4.80 13.56
CA VAL A 198 2.89 3.58 12.97
C VAL A 198 3.83 2.87 13.94
N ASP A 199 4.75 3.59 14.57
CA ASP A 199 5.72 3.01 15.53
C ASP A 199 5.03 2.40 16.75
N ARG A 200 3.99 3.08 17.28
CA ARG A 200 3.20 2.59 18.41
C ARG A 200 2.40 1.34 18.05
N VAL A 201 1.78 1.32 16.87
CA VAL A 201 1.04 0.14 16.39
C VAL A 201 2.00 -1.01 16.13
N ALA A 202 3.14 -0.77 15.48
CA ALA A 202 4.16 -1.79 15.23
C ALA A 202 4.67 -2.42 16.53
N SER A 203 4.95 -1.59 17.55
CA SER A 203 5.35 -2.05 18.88
C SER A 203 4.27 -2.92 19.54
N THR A 204 2.99 -2.56 19.35
CA THR A 204 1.86 -3.33 19.88
C THR A 204 1.72 -4.68 19.18
N ILE A 205 1.85 -4.72 17.85
CA ILE A 205 1.80 -5.97 17.09
C ILE A 205 2.96 -6.87 17.50
N ARG A 206 4.17 -6.33 17.66
CA ARG A 206 5.33 -7.09 18.09
C ARG A 206 5.13 -7.71 19.48
N ALA A 207 4.65 -6.93 20.45
CA ALA A 207 4.36 -7.42 21.79
C ALA A 207 3.27 -8.51 21.81
N TRP A 208 2.25 -8.37 20.96
CA TRP A 208 1.22 -9.41 20.80
C TRP A 208 1.73 -10.65 20.05
N GLY A 209 2.65 -10.48 19.09
CA GLY A 209 3.22 -11.55 18.27
C GLY A 209 4.29 -12.37 18.98
N GLU A 210 4.94 -11.83 20.01
CA GLU A 210 6.02 -12.49 20.74
C GLU A 210 5.62 -13.84 21.37
N PRO A 211 4.49 -13.98 22.10
CA PRO A 211 4.06 -15.27 22.64
C PRO A 211 3.77 -16.34 21.58
N ILE A 212 3.35 -15.93 20.38
CA ILE A 212 3.03 -16.83 19.26
C ILE A 212 4.19 -16.97 18.26
N LYS A 213 5.35 -16.39 18.57
CA LYS A 213 6.56 -16.35 17.72
C LYS A 213 6.26 -15.90 16.29
N LEU A 214 5.44 -14.85 16.16
CA LEU A 214 5.09 -14.30 14.87
C LEU A 214 6.30 -13.55 14.27
N PRO A 215 6.80 -13.96 13.09
CA PRO A 215 7.87 -13.23 12.41
C PRO A 215 7.45 -11.82 12.00
N ASP A 216 8.38 -10.87 12.02
CA ASP A 216 8.13 -9.48 11.58
C ASP A 216 7.66 -9.43 10.11
N GLU A 217 8.13 -10.37 9.28
CA GLU A 217 7.72 -10.62 7.90
C GLU A 217 6.21 -10.86 7.72
N ALA A 218 5.56 -11.46 8.72
CA ALA A 218 4.16 -11.85 8.63
C ALA A 218 3.21 -10.65 8.66
N TRP A 219 3.63 -9.55 9.29
CA TRP A 219 2.78 -8.38 9.52
C TRP A 219 3.38 -7.06 9.00
N LEU A 220 4.68 -7.03 8.68
CA LEU A 220 5.30 -5.96 7.92
C LEU A 220 5.11 -6.16 6.41
N LEU A 221 5.11 -5.03 5.71
CA LEU A 221 4.99 -4.89 4.28
C LEU A 221 6.37 -4.41 3.79
N GLY A 222 7.12 -5.30 3.13
CA GLY A 222 8.48 -5.02 2.65
C GLY A 222 9.61 -5.68 3.44
N TYR A 223 9.34 -6.46 4.49
CA TYR A 223 10.32 -7.43 5.00
C TYR A 223 10.26 -8.68 4.11
N ASP A 224 10.77 -8.53 2.90
CA ASP A 224 11.01 -9.65 1.99
C ASP A 224 12.42 -10.14 2.29
N THR A 225 12.56 -11.05 3.25
CA THR A 225 13.75 -11.90 3.36
C THR A 225 13.75 -12.85 2.17
N SER A 226 14.08 -12.31 1.00
CA SER A 226 14.69 -12.97 -0.16
C SER A 226 14.20 -14.38 -0.57
N ARG A 227 13.76 -14.49 -1.84
CA ARG A 227 13.61 -15.69 -2.70
C ARG A 227 12.18 -16.24 -2.82
N GLY A 228 11.61 -15.99 -4.00
CA GLY A 228 10.46 -16.75 -4.48
C GLY A 228 9.78 -16.06 -5.64
N THR A 229 10.37 -16.15 -6.82
CA THR A 229 9.67 -15.92 -8.09
C THR A 229 8.47 -16.88 -8.15
N GLN A 230 7.31 -16.45 -7.68
CA GLN A 230 6.04 -17.08 -8.02
C GLN A 230 5.10 -16.02 -8.55
N GLY A 231 4.78 -16.19 -9.83
CA GLY A 231 3.95 -15.30 -10.61
C GLY A 231 2.60 -15.06 -9.96
N ILE A 232 2.02 -13.92 -10.30
CA ILE A 232 0.63 -13.58 -10.01
C ILE A 232 -0.23 -14.70 -10.62
N THR A 233 -0.67 -15.65 -9.80
CA THR A 233 -1.55 -16.73 -10.25
C THR A 233 -2.94 -16.17 -10.52
N GLU A 234 -3.61 -16.63 -11.59
CA GLU A 234 -5.00 -16.26 -11.92
C GLU A 234 -5.96 -16.40 -10.72
N GLY A 235 -5.66 -17.32 -9.80
CA GLY A 235 -6.41 -17.51 -8.56
C GLY A 235 -6.39 -16.29 -7.63
N GLY A 236 -5.27 -15.57 -7.56
CA GLY A 236 -5.14 -14.35 -6.76
C GLY A 236 -5.92 -13.18 -7.35
N VAL A 237 -6.02 -13.10 -8.67
CA VAL A 237 -6.83 -12.10 -9.38
C VAL A 237 -8.32 -12.39 -9.19
N ARG A 238 -8.75 -13.66 -9.35
CA ARG A 238 -10.14 -14.07 -9.13
C ARG A 238 -10.61 -13.82 -7.70
N GLN A 239 -9.80 -14.17 -6.69
CA GLN A 239 -10.16 -13.87 -5.29
C GLN A 239 -10.36 -12.38 -5.02
N ARG A 240 -9.58 -11.52 -5.69
CA ARG A 240 -9.71 -10.06 -5.56
C ARG A 240 -10.97 -9.53 -6.24
N ILE A 241 -11.35 -10.10 -7.38
CA ILE A 241 -12.60 -9.78 -8.08
C ILE A 241 -13.80 -10.21 -7.23
N TYR A 242 -13.80 -11.43 -6.67
CA TYR A 242 -14.89 -11.88 -5.80
C TYR A 242 -15.02 -11.03 -4.53
N ALA A 243 -13.90 -10.68 -3.90
CA ALA A 243 -13.91 -9.80 -2.72
C ALA A 243 -14.40 -8.36 -3.02
N LEU A 244 -14.26 -7.91 -4.27
CA LEU A 244 -14.81 -6.63 -4.75
C LEU A 244 -16.31 -6.76 -5.02
N LEU A 245 -16.74 -7.83 -5.69
CA LEU A 245 -18.16 -8.09 -5.97
C LEU A 245 -18.98 -8.25 -4.69
N ASP A 246 -18.41 -8.85 -3.65
CA ASP A 246 -19.05 -8.98 -2.32
C ASP A 246 -19.27 -7.64 -1.59
N GLN A 247 -18.60 -6.57 -2.02
CA GLN A 247 -18.73 -5.23 -1.42
C GLN A 247 -19.68 -4.31 -2.19
N VAL A 248 -20.18 -4.77 -3.34
CA VAL A 248 -21.13 -4.04 -4.18
C VAL A 248 -22.55 -4.45 -3.80
N ARG A 249 -23.46 -3.48 -3.71
CA ARG A 249 -24.87 -3.76 -3.37
C ARG A 249 -25.51 -4.56 -4.49
N THR A 250 -26.45 -5.44 -4.15
CA THR A 250 -27.09 -6.33 -5.13
C THR A 250 -27.79 -5.54 -6.25
N GLU A 251 -28.29 -4.34 -5.96
CA GLU A 251 -28.87 -3.43 -6.96
C GLU A 251 -27.85 -3.02 -8.04
N ASP A 252 -26.64 -2.64 -7.61
CA ASP A 252 -25.55 -2.19 -8.48
C ASP A 252 -24.93 -3.36 -9.28
N LEU A 253 -25.03 -4.58 -8.76
CA LEU A 253 -24.61 -5.81 -9.46
C LEU A 253 -25.51 -6.14 -10.67
N LEU A 254 -26.77 -5.71 -10.67
CA LEU A 254 -27.70 -5.94 -11.77
C LEU A 254 -27.47 -4.97 -12.94
N GLU A 255 -26.84 -3.82 -12.69
CA GLU A 255 -26.50 -2.82 -13.71
C GLU A 255 -25.11 -3.05 -14.35
N LEU A 256 -24.35 -4.02 -13.84
CA LEU A 256 -23.01 -4.35 -14.32
C LEU A 256 -23.06 -4.87 -15.77
N ARG A 257 -22.76 -3.98 -16.71
CA ARG A 257 -22.61 -4.32 -18.13
C ARG A 257 -21.30 -5.06 -18.36
N ILE A 258 -21.35 -6.39 -18.27
CA ILE A 258 -20.21 -7.25 -18.65
C ILE A 258 -20.15 -7.35 -20.18
N PRO A 259 -19.05 -6.93 -20.83
CA PRO A 259 -18.90 -7.05 -22.27
C PRO A 259 -18.95 -8.51 -22.72
N ILE A 260 -19.83 -8.86 -23.67
CA ILE A 260 -20.06 -10.24 -24.14
C ILE A 260 -18.77 -10.98 -24.56
N ARG A 261 -17.76 -10.25 -25.06
CA ARG A 261 -16.43 -10.81 -25.39
C ARG A 261 -15.81 -11.64 -24.26
N TRP A 262 -16.09 -11.28 -22.99
CA TRP A 262 -15.57 -12.02 -21.83
C TRP A 262 -16.11 -13.46 -21.73
N PHE A 263 -17.33 -13.71 -22.19
CA PHE A 263 -17.89 -15.06 -22.24
C PHE A 263 -17.37 -15.88 -23.42
N LEU A 264 -17.02 -15.21 -24.52
CA LEU A 264 -16.54 -15.86 -25.75
C LEU A 264 -15.07 -16.32 -25.63
N ASP A 265 -14.26 -15.63 -24.82
CA ASP A 265 -12.85 -15.98 -24.58
C ASP A 265 -12.66 -17.09 -23.54
N THR A 266 -13.73 -17.55 -22.88
CA THR A 266 -13.64 -18.62 -21.88
C THR A 266 -13.98 -19.96 -22.54
N PRO A 267 -13.02 -20.89 -22.76
CA PRO A 267 -13.34 -22.18 -23.38
C PRO A 267 -14.31 -22.97 -22.49
N PRO A 268 -15.31 -23.66 -23.06
CA PRO A 268 -16.26 -24.44 -22.29
C PRO A 268 -15.50 -25.52 -21.52
N LYS A 269 -15.63 -25.52 -20.19
CA LYS A 269 -15.19 -26.64 -19.37
C LYS A 269 -16.09 -27.83 -19.71
N HIS A 270 -15.53 -28.82 -20.39
CA HIS A 270 -16.17 -30.11 -20.57
C HIS A 270 -16.46 -30.71 -19.19
N THR A 271 -17.74 -30.73 -18.82
CA THR A 271 -18.28 -31.60 -17.78
C THR A 271 -18.17 -33.04 -18.28
N LYS A 272 -17.45 -33.86 -17.51
CA LYS A 272 -17.67 -35.31 -17.47
C LYS A 272 -18.63 -35.62 -16.34
#